data_AF-A0A7J5ZE61-F1
#
_entry.id   AF-A0A7J5ZE61-F1
#
_cell.length_a   1.000
_cell.length_b   1.000
_cell.length_c   1.000
_cell.angle_alpha   90.00
_cell.angle_beta   90.00
_cell.angle_gamma   90.00
#
_symmetry.space_group_name_H-M   'P 1'
#
loop_
_entity.id
_entity.type
_entity.pdbx_description
1 polymer ?
#
loop_
_entity_poly.entity_id
_entity_poly.type
_entity_poly.pdbx_seq_one_letter_code
_entity_poly.pdbx_strand_id
1 'polypeptide(L)'
;MNSNPTSPWIVVQEDGTVVMAHCTCMAGLGEVCSHAAALMFTVVAAVEKRENQTCTEKPCTWTQPSTKMVKYDEVSNIFAIKEQVETEDLFQHMRPSADDLKLFCEQLHQSEEQETKPKKSAILSVIEGHSHRYTPKTVQLDLPTPLTSLYQSSRLVLDLPALLEEGAKVFEELNLTPEQEKTRKQSRSRVWFEQRAGRVTASSFHEAAKTESSSF
;
A
#
# COMPACT_ATOMS: atom_id res chain seq x y z
N MET A 1 -21.58 -39.41 17.66
CA MET A 1 -21.55 -39.32 19.13
C MET A 1 -22.07 -37.94 19.51
N ASN A 2 -23.33 -37.86 19.96
CA ASN A 2 -23.95 -36.61 20.37
C ASN A 2 -23.64 -36.43 21.86
N SER A 3 -22.43 -35.95 22.17
CA SER A 3 -22.05 -35.64 23.55
C SER A 3 -22.82 -34.40 23.99
N ASN A 4 -23.63 -34.53 25.04
CA ASN A 4 -24.34 -33.41 25.65
C ASN A 4 -23.38 -32.21 25.86
N PRO A 5 -23.81 -30.98 25.53
CA PRO A 5 -22.97 -29.80 25.76
C PRO A 5 -22.66 -29.68 27.25
N THR A 6 -21.37 -29.59 27.58
CA THR A 6 -20.90 -29.41 28.94
C THR A 6 -21.07 -27.95 29.36
N SER A 7 -21.31 -27.71 30.65
CA SER A 7 -21.57 -26.38 31.18
C SER A 7 -20.49 -26.00 32.19
N PRO A 8 -19.29 -25.59 31.74
CA PRO A 8 -18.26 -25.11 32.64
C PRO A 8 -18.63 -23.74 33.21
N TRP A 9 -18.28 -23.49 34.46
CA TRP A 9 -18.40 -22.19 35.12
C TRP A 9 -17.18 -21.95 36.01
N ILE A 10 -16.87 -20.67 36.25
CA ILE A 10 -15.77 -20.24 37.12
C ILE A 10 -16.25 -19.14 38.06
N VAL A 11 -15.64 -19.05 39.24
CA VAL A 11 -15.83 -17.96 40.19
C VAL A 11 -14.51 -17.19 40.28
N VAL A 12 -14.58 -15.89 40.02
CA VAL A 12 -13.43 -14.99 39.97
C VAL A 12 -13.70 -13.80 40.89
N GLN A 13 -12.69 -13.37 41.63
CA GLN A 13 -12.74 -12.15 42.44
C GLN A 13 -12.55 -10.88 41.59
N GLU A 14 -12.79 -9.71 42.17
CA GLU A 14 -12.62 -8.42 41.47
C GLU A 14 -11.18 -8.15 41.03
N ASP A 15 -10.20 -8.73 41.72
CA ASP A 15 -8.77 -8.63 41.41
C ASP A 15 -8.31 -9.58 40.30
N GLY A 16 -9.21 -10.43 39.77
CA GLY A 16 -8.90 -11.44 38.77
C GLY A 16 -8.44 -12.79 39.33
N THR A 17 -8.41 -12.95 40.66
CA THR A 17 -8.06 -14.23 41.30
C THR A 17 -9.16 -15.27 41.08
N VAL A 18 -8.81 -16.43 40.51
CA VAL A 18 -9.74 -17.55 40.33
C VAL A 18 -9.92 -18.29 41.65
N VAL A 19 -11.16 -18.35 42.16
CA VAL A 19 -11.50 -19.02 43.42
C VAL A 19 -11.82 -20.48 43.18
N MET A 20 -12.62 -20.77 42.16
CA MET A 20 -12.92 -22.14 41.75
C MET A 20 -13.37 -22.21 40.29
N ALA A 21 -13.22 -23.39 39.71
CA ALA A 21 -13.72 -23.73 38.39
C ALA A 21 -14.37 -25.11 38.45
N HIS A 22 -15.48 -25.30 37.75
CA HIS A 22 -16.20 -26.57 37.72
C HIS A 22 -16.76 -26.84 36.32
N CYS A 23 -16.90 -28.11 35.97
CA CYS A 23 -17.53 -28.54 34.73
C CYS A 23 -18.30 -29.84 34.94
N THR A 24 -19.44 -29.97 34.26
CA THR A 24 -20.31 -31.16 34.32
C THR A 24 -19.81 -32.36 33.52
N CYS A 25 -18.59 -32.29 32.96
CA CYS A 25 -18.01 -33.41 32.23
C CYS A 25 -17.44 -34.47 33.19
N MET A 26 -17.28 -35.71 32.71
CA MET A 26 -16.74 -36.82 33.51
C MET A 26 -15.42 -36.48 34.23
N ALA A 27 -14.52 -35.76 33.56
CA ALA A 27 -13.27 -35.28 34.16
C ALA A 27 -13.47 -34.11 35.14
N GLY A 28 -14.46 -33.24 34.91
CA GLY A 28 -14.74 -32.09 35.77
C GLY A 28 -15.37 -32.46 37.11
N LEU A 29 -16.06 -33.60 37.16
CA LEU A 29 -16.49 -34.21 38.44
C LEU A 29 -15.30 -34.68 39.28
N GLY A 30 -14.13 -34.89 38.67
CA GLY A 30 -12.84 -35.14 39.32
C GLY A 30 -11.97 -33.89 39.45
N GLU A 31 -12.60 -32.72 39.61
CA GLU A 31 -12.01 -31.39 39.83
C GLU A 31 -11.34 -30.73 38.61
N VAL A 32 -10.59 -31.46 37.78
CA VAL A 32 -9.78 -30.85 36.70
C VAL A 32 -10.18 -31.35 35.32
N CYS A 33 -10.54 -30.43 34.42
CA CYS A 33 -10.81 -30.77 33.02
C CYS A 33 -10.37 -29.67 32.06
N SER A 34 -10.16 -30.06 30.79
CA SER A 34 -9.81 -29.15 29.71
C SER A 34 -10.89 -28.11 29.41
N HIS A 35 -12.17 -28.41 29.65
CA HIS A 35 -13.27 -27.47 29.44
C HIS A 35 -13.19 -26.28 30.42
N ALA A 36 -12.92 -26.56 31.70
CA ALA A 36 -12.74 -25.52 32.72
C ALA A 36 -11.49 -24.67 32.40
N ALA A 37 -10.40 -25.32 31.99
CA ALA A 37 -9.20 -24.61 31.54
C ALA A 37 -9.46 -23.71 30.32
N ALA A 38 -10.17 -24.22 29.31
CA ALA A 38 -10.52 -23.45 28.11
C ALA A 38 -11.36 -22.22 28.45
N LEU A 39 -12.30 -22.33 29.40
CA LEU A 39 -13.09 -21.20 29.87
C LEU A 39 -12.20 -20.13 30.52
N MET A 40 -11.27 -20.53 31.40
CA MET A 40 -10.30 -19.61 32.01
C MET A 40 -9.41 -18.93 30.97
N PHE A 41 -8.85 -19.67 30.02
CA PHE A 41 -8.05 -19.10 28.93
C PHE A 41 -8.84 -18.12 28.06
N THR A 42 -10.13 -18.39 27.83
CA THR A 42 -11.00 -17.47 27.08
C THR A 42 -11.16 -16.13 27.80
N VAL A 43 -11.32 -16.16 29.13
CA VAL A 43 -11.41 -14.94 29.94
C VAL A 43 -10.10 -14.15 29.88
N VAL A 44 -8.95 -14.82 30.04
CA VAL A 44 -7.62 -14.18 29.91
C VAL A 44 -7.46 -13.53 28.55
N ALA A 45 -7.73 -14.25 27.46
CA ALA A 45 -7.62 -13.73 26.11
C ALA A 45 -8.57 -12.54 25.85
N ALA A 46 -9.77 -12.54 26.45
CA ALA A 46 -10.70 -11.42 26.36
C ALA A 46 -10.18 -10.18 27.10
N VAL A 47 -9.57 -10.35 28.28
CA VAL A 47 -8.93 -9.26 29.03
C VAL A 47 -7.74 -8.71 28.26
N GLU A 48 -6.85 -9.57 27.77
CA GLU A 48 -5.69 -9.16 26.96
C GLU A 48 -6.13 -8.39 25.71
N LYS A 49 -7.19 -8.82 25.04
CA LYS A 49 -7.74 -8.10 23.88
C LYS A 49 -8.32 -6.74 24.25
N ARG A 50 -8.95 -6.61 25.42
CA ARG A 50 -9.48 -5.33 25.91
C ARG A 50 -8.35 -4.35 26.24
N GLU A 51 -7.30 -4.81 26.91
CA GLU A 51 -6.18 -3.98 27.34
C GLU A 51 -5.24 -3.61 26.19
N ASN A 52 -5.00 -4.55 25.27
CA ASN A 52 -4.11 -4.37 24.13
C ASN A 52 -4.84 -3.97 22.84
N GLN A 53 -6.03 -3.37 22.94
CA GLN A 53 -6.80 -2.95 21.77
C GLN A 53 -5.99 -1.94 20.95
N THR A 54 -5.57 -2.38 19.77
CA THR A 54 -4.70 -1.59 18.89
C THR A 54 -5.46 -0.37 18.35
N CYS A 55 -4.74 0.69 17.97
CA CYS A 55 -5.35 1.89 17.38
C CYS A 55 -6.21 1.57 16.13
N THR A 56 -5.96 0.46 15.45
CA THR A 56 -6.71 -0.05 14.29
C THR A 56 -7.98 -0.82 14.64
N GLU A 57 -8.11 -1.34 15.86
CA GLU A 57 -9.31 -2.06 16.33
C GLU A 57 -10.32 -1.12 17.01
N LYS A 58 -9.92 0.12 17.31
CA LYS A 58 -10.86 1.16 17.74
C LYS A 58 -11.59 1.68 16.51
N PRO A 59 -12.92 1.90 16.57
CA PRO A 59 -13.62 2.55 15.48
C PRO A 59 -12.93 3.88 15.19
N CYS A 60 -12.60 4.07 13.91
CA CYS A 60 -11.94 5.26 13.41
C CYS A 60 -12.66 6.53 13.91
N THR A 61 -12.10 7.21 14.92
CA THR A 61 -12.57 8.51 15.44
C THR A 61 -12.20 9.67 14.53
N TRP A 62 -12.07 9.41 13.22
CA TRP A 62 -12.11 10.50 12.26
C TRP A 62 -13.46 11.18 12.47
N THR A 63 -13.43 12.42 12.93
CA THR A 63 -14.60 13.28 13.07
C THR A 63 -15.42 13.09 11.80
N GLN A 64 -16.67 12.63 11.92
CA GLN A 64 -17.53 12.44 10.75
C GLN A 64 -17.49 13.75 9.94
N PRO A 65 -16.96 13.75 8.71
CA PRO A 65 -16.96 14.95 7.92
C PRO A 65 -18.42 15.35 7.71
N SER A 66 -18.73 16.61 8.02
CA SER A 66 -20.06 17.18 7.85
C SER A 66 -20.57 16.83 6.45
N THR A 67 -21.65 16.05 6.35
CA THR A 67 -22.34 15.65 5.10
C THR A 67 -23.05 16.81 4.41
N LYS A 68 -22.59 18.04 4.63
CA LYS A 68 -22.97 19.17 3.78
C LYS A 68 -22.47 18.83 2.40
N MET A 69 -23.36 18.85 1.43
CA MET A 69 -23.05 18.67 0.02
C MET A 69 -22.14 19.85 -0.39
N VAL A 70 -20.83 19.67 -0.26
CA VAL A 70 -19.85 20.66 -0.72
C VAL A 70 -19.82 20.56 -2.24
N LYS A 71 -20.12 21.67 -2.91
CA LYS A 71 -19.98 21.74 -4.37
C LYS A 71 -18.51 21.52 -4.69
N TYR A 72 -18.21 20.46 -5.43
CA TYR A 72 -16.86 20.20 -5.91
C TYR A 72 -16.45 21.32 -6.88
N ASP A 73 -15.20 21.76 -6.79
CA ASP A 73 -14.62 22.77 -7.66
C ASP A 73 -13.16 22.41 -7.94
N GLU A 74 -12.53 23.06 -8.90
CA GLU A 74 -11.09 22.91 -9.12
C GLU A 74 -10.30 23.36 -7.89
N VAL A 75 -9.15 22.74 -7.63
CA VAL A 75 -8.29 23.06 -6.46
C VAL A 75 -7.93 24.54 -6.39
N SER A 76 -7.80 25.20 -7.53
CA SER A 76 -7.65 26.65 -7.70
C SER A 76 -8.78 27.47 -7.04
N ASN A 77 -10.00 26.95 -7.02
CA ASN A 77 -11.21 27.65 -6.62
C ASN A 77 -11.69 27.26 -5.21
N ILE A 78 -11.22 26.13 -4.66
CA ILE A 78 -11.63 25.61 -3.34
C ILE A 78 -11.14 26.51 -2.18
N PHE A 79 -10.05 27.26 -2.36
CA PHE A 79 -9.47 28.12 -1.31
C PHE A 79 -10.05 29.54 -1.25
N ALA A 80 -10.95 29.88 -2.17
CA ALA A 80 -11.65 31.14 -2.08
C ALA A 80 -12.75 31.03 -1.02
N ILE A 81 -12.71 31.89 -0.01
CA ILE A 81 -13.72 32.12 1.05
C ILE A 81 -13.47 31.35 2.36
N LYS A 82 -12.51 31.84 3.16
CA LYS A 82 -12.83 32.60 4.38
C LYS A 82 -11.59 33.24 5.00
N GLU A 83 -11.20 34.40 4.48
CA GLU A 83 -10.64 35.47 5.33
C GLU A 83 -11.12 36.78 4.73
N GLN A 84 -11.88 37.55 5.50
CA GLN A 84 -11.90 39.01 5.31
C GLN A 84 -10.57 39.53 5.85
N VAL A 85 -9.49 39.19 5.16
CA VAL A 85 -8.21 39.86 5.31
C VAL A 85 -7.90 40.35 3.92
N GLU A 86 -7.67 41.65 3.80
CA GLU A 86 -7.07 42.27 2.64
C GLU A 86 -5.69 41.64 2.41
N THR A 87 -5.64 40.47 1.76
CA THR A 87 -4.42 39.72 1.43
C THR A 87 -4.27 39.58 -0.08
N GLU A 88 -4.79 40.53 -0.86
CA GLU A 88 -4.59 40.54 -2.30
C GLU A 88 -3.17 40.95 -2.74
N ASP A 89 -2.28 41.32 -1.81
CA ASP A 89 -0.90 41.73 -2.17
C ASP A 89 0.25 41.03 -1.42
N LEU A 90 -0.02 40.18 -0.42
CA LEU A 90 1.08 39.57 0.37
C LEU A 90 1.58 38.23 -0.18
N PHE A 91 0.75 37.49 -0.94
CA PHE A 91 1.12 36.14 -1.44
C PHE A 91 1.59 36.10 -2.89
N GLN A 92 1.33 37.14 -3.71
CA GLN A 92 1.92 37.23 -5.05
C GLN A 92 3.46 37.33 -4.99
N HIS A 93 4.00 37.90 -3.92
CA HIS A 93 5.44 38.04 -3.70
C HIS A 93 6.17 36.75 -3.28
N MET A 94 5.48 35.64 -3.01
CA MET A 94 6.11 34.38 -2.60
C MET A 94 6.10 33.29 -3.67
N ARG A 95 5.54 33.53 -4.86
CA ARG A 95 5.59 32.55 -5.95
C ARG A 95 6.90 32.72 -6.71
N PRO A 96 7.85 31.78 -6.64
CA PRO A 96 9.09 31.87 -7.39
C PRO A 96 8.78 31.88 -8.88
N SER A 97 9.49 32.72 -9.64
CA SER A 97 9.41 32.71 -11.10
C SER A 97 10.01 31.41 -11.66
N ALA A 98 9.75 31.15 -12.95
CA ALA A 98 10.37 30.00 -13.63
C ALA A 98 11.90 30.10 -13.61
N ASP A 99 12.44 31.32 -13.68
CA ASP A 99 13.88 31.57 -13.63
C ASP A 99 14.44 31.32 -12.22
N ASP A 100 13.70 31.69 -11.17
CA ASP A 100 14.08 31.42 -9.77
C ASP A 100 14.13 29.91 -9.48
N LEU A 101 13.15 29.16 -10.01
CA LEU A 101 13.14 27.70 -9.90
C LEU A 101 14.32 27.06 -10.64
N LYS A 102 14.66 27.57 -11.83
CA LYS A 102 15.80 27.09 -12.59
C LYS A 102 17.12 27.37 -11.86
N LEU A 103 17.28 28.59 -11.36
CA LEU A 103 18.45 29.00 -10.57
C LEU A 103 18.59 28.15 -9.30
N PHE A 104 17.49 27.91 -8.59
CA PHE A 104 17.46 27.04 -7.42
C PHE A 104 17.93 25.63 -7.76
N CYS A 105 17.43 25.02 -8.84
CA CYS A 105 17.83 23.68 -9.25
C CYS A 105 19.31 23.60 -9.63
N GLU A 106 19.84 24.64 -10.27
CA GLU A 106 21.25 24.74 -10.66
C GLU A 106 22.18 24.89 -9.43
N GLN A 107 21.82 25.75 -8.48
CA GLN A 107 22.55 25.91 -7.22
C GLN A 107 22.56 24.61 -6.41
N LEU A 108 21.43 23.91 -6.38
CA LEU A 108 21.28 22.65 -5.67
C LEU A 108 22.14 21.56 -6.32
N HIS A 109 22.20 21.53 -7.65
CA HIS A 109 23.07 20.63 -8.40
C HIS A 109 24.57 20.88 -8.10
N GLN A 110 25.00 22.14 -8.13
CA GLN A 110 26.38 22.53 -7.83
C GLN A 110 26.78 22.18 -6.38
N SER A 111 25.85 22.35 -5.42
CA SER A 111 26.09 21.99 -4.03
C SER A 111 26.33 20.48 -3.84
N GLU A 112 25.70 19.63 -4.65
CA GLU A 112 25.91 18.18 -4.58
C GLU A 112 27.30 17.75 -5.08
N GLU A 113 27.89 18.51 -6.00
CA GLU A 113 29.21 18.22 -6.58
C GLU A 113 30.36 18.62 -5.64
N GLN A 114 30.12 19.57 -4.73
CA GLN A 114 31.12 20.04 -3.77
C GLN A 114 31.25 19.14 -2.53
N GLU A 115 30.27 18.27 -2.26
CA GLU A 115 30.40 17.29 -1.16
C GLU A 115 31.34 16.14 -1.55
N THR A 116 32.28 15.79 -0.66
CA THR A 116 33.19 14.63 -0.82
C THR A 116 32.45 13.30 -0.99
N LYS A 117 31.18 13.24 -0.57
CA LYS A 117 30.23 12.16 -0.85
C LYS A 117 28.92 12.78 -1.33
N PRO A 118 28.63 12.79 -2.65
CA PRO A 118 27.48 13.50 -3.19
C PRO A 118 26.17 12.90 -2.67
N LYS A 119 25.42 13.66 -1.89
CA LYS A 119 24.03 13.32 -1.52
C LYS A 119 23.12 13.75 -2.65
N LYS A 120 22.48 12.78 -3.32
CA LYS A 120 21.56 13.05 -4.42
C LYS A 120 20.22 13.58 -3.90
N SER A 121 19.80 14.73 -4.38
CA SER A 121 18.50 15.30 -4.06
C SER A 121 17.42 14.61 -4.87
N ALA A 122 16.37 14.18 -4.16
CA ALA A 122 15.25 13.48 -4.78
C ALA A 122 14.57 14.33 -5.86
N ILE A 123 14.52 15.66 -5.67
CA ILE A 123 13.88 16.58 -6.61
C ILE A 123 14.62 16.64 -7.96
N LEU A 124 15.96 16.67 -7.96
CA LEU A 124 16.76 16.70 -9.19
C LEU A 124 16.67 15.40 -9.99
N SER A 125 16.22 14.29 -9.37
CA SER A 125 16.03 13.01 -10.05
C SER A 125 14.84 13.02 -11.01
N VAL A 126 13.92 13.97 -10.87
CA VAL A 126 12.72 14.09 -11.71
C VAL A 126 12.71 15.35 -12.58
N ILE A 127 13.67 16.26 -12.39
CA ILE A 127 13.79 17.48 -13.18
C ILE A 127 14.57 17.20 -14.47
N GLU A 128 13.99 17.59 -15.60
CA GLU A 128 14.60 17.48 -16.91
C GLU A 128 15.94 18.22 -16.99
N GLY A 129 16.96 17.61 -17.59
CA GLY A 129 18.34 18.12 -17.62
C GLY A 129 19.19 17.74 -16.40
N HIS A 130 18.61 17.60 -15.21
CA HIS A 130 19.33 17.25 -13.97
C HIS A 130 19.19 15.76 -13.58
N SER A 131 18.23 15.04 -14.17
CA SER A 131 17.93 13.64 -13.89
C SER A 131 18.96 12.62 -14.43
N HIS A 132 19.97 13.06 -15.18
CA HIS A 132 20.96 12.19 -15.83
C HIS A 132 21.77 11.32 -14.85
N ARG A 133 21.90 11.72 -13.58
CA ARG A 133 22.58 10.94 -12.51
C ARG A 133 21.65 9.96 -11.78
N TYR A 134 20.35 9.99 -12.08
CA TYR A 134 19.38 9.05 -11.54
C TYR A 134 19.39 7.77 -12.38
N THR A 135 20.05 6.75 -11.86
CA THR A 135 19.94 5.39 -12.40
C THR A 135 18.97 4.64 -11.51
N PRO A 136 17.77 4.26 -11.98
CA PRO A 136 16.88 3.44 -11.19
C PRO A 136 17.54 2.09 -10.90
N LYS A 137 17.31 1.55 -9.71
CA LYS A 137 17.93 0.28 -9.26
C LYS A 137 17.63 -0.89 -10.20
N THR A 138 16.55 -0.79 -10.98
CA THR A 138 16.20 -1.74 -12.03
C THR A 138 17.21 -1.80 -13.16
N VAL A 139 17.86 -0.68 -13.53
CA VAL A 139 18.87 -0.65 -14.59
C VAL A 139 20.20 -1.25 -14.12
N GLN A 140 20.48 -1.25 -12.81
CA GLN A 140 21.64 -1.93 -12.23
C GLN A 140 21.46 -3.44 -12.15
N LEU A 141 20.22 -3.91 -12.19
CA LEU A 141 19.90 -5.32 -12.18
C LEU A 141 19.73 -5.72 -13.63
N ASP A 142 20.69 -6.46 -14.18
CA ASP A 142 20.55 -7.11 -15.49
C ASP A 142 19.30 -7.99 -15.50
N LEU A 143 18.17 -7.40 -15.87
CA LEU A 143 16.81 -7.90 -15.78
C LEU A 143 16.08 -7.43 -17.04
N PRO A 144 15.14 -8.23 -17.54
CA PRO A 144 14.37 -7.85 -18.71
C PRO A 144 13.58 -6.56 -18.44
N THR A 145 13.41 -5.76 -19.48
CA THR A 145 12.58 -4.55 -19.42
C THR A 145 11.14 -4.89 -18.99
N PRO A 146 10.56 -4.13 -18.05
CA PRO A 146 9.22 -4.41 -17.56
C PRO A 146 8.19 -4.14 -18.66
N LEU A 147 7.06 -4.87 -18.66
CA LEU A 147 6.02 -4.70 -19.69
C LEU A 147 5.44 -3.29 -19.73
N THR A 148 5.50 -2.54 -18.63
CA THR A 148 5.07 -1.14 -18.55
C THR A 148 5.89 -0.22 -19.45
N SER A 149 7.13 -0.57 -19.81
CA SER A 149 7.95 0.21 -20.74
C SER A 149 7.56 0.01 -22.20
N LEU A 150 6.65 -0.93 -22.51
CA LEU A 150 6.12 -1.11 -23.86
C LEU A 150 5.08 -0.04 -24.22
N TYR A 151 4.70 0.85 -23.30
CA TYR A 151 3.82 1.96 -23.64
C TYR A 151 4.53 2.95 -24.57
N GLN A 152 3.93 3.23 -25.72
CA GLN A 152 4.36 4.28 -26.64
C GLN A 152 3.13 5.04 -27.13
N SER A 153 3.16 6.37 -27.05
CA SER A 153 2.04 7.23 -27.47
C SER A 153 1.72 7.10 -28.97
N SER A 154 2.71 6.75 -29.79
CA SER A 154 2.54 6.45 -31.22
C SER A 154 1.60 5.27 -31.49
N ARG A 155 1.51 4.31 -30.56
CA ARG A 155 0.68 3.11 -30.68
C ARG A 155 -0.81 3.37 -30.49
N LEU A 156 -1.17 4.51 -29.91
CA LEU A 156 -2.57 4.92 -29.73
C LEU A 156 -3.28 5.25 -31.05
N VAL A 157 -2.50 5.50 -32.12
CA VAL A 157 -3.01 5.91 -33.43
C VAL A 157 -3.06 4.72 -34.41
N LEU A 158 -2.52 3.56 -34.03
CA LEU A 158 -2.47 2.35 -34.86
C LEU A 158 -3.80 1.59 -34.83
N ASP A 159 -4.10 0.91 -35.94
CA ASP A 159 -5.23 0.00 -36.02
C ASP A 159 -4.93 -1.37 -35.37
N LEU A 160 -5.99 -2.12 -35.08
CA LEU A 160 -5.86 -3.42 -34.41
C LEU A 160 -4.95 -4.41 -35.17
N PRO A 161 -5.00 -4.52 -36.51
CA PRO A 161 -4.07 -5.38 -37.25
C PRO A 161 -2.60 -4.98 -37.10
N ALA A 162 -2.26 -3.69 -37.19
CA ALA A 162 -0.88 -3.24 -37.00
C ALA A 162 -0.40 -3.47 -35.56
N LEU A 163 -1.28 -3.28 -34.57
CA LEU A 163 -0.97 -3.56 -33.16
C LEU A 163 -0.70 -5.05 -32.90
N LEU A 164 -1.41 -5.95 -33.58
CA LEU A 164 -1.15 -7.40 -33.47
C LEU A 164 0.20 -7.78 -34.06
N GLU A 165 0.60 -7.19 -35.18
CA GLU A 165 1.92 -7.43 -35.79
C GLU A 165 3.06 -6.90 -34.90
N GLU A 166 2.92 -5.69 -34.34
CA GLU A 166 3.87 -5.17 -33.37
C GLU A 166 3.93 -6.03 -32.10
N GLY A 167 2.78 -6.48 -31.59
CA GLY A 167 2.70 -7.36 -30.43
C GLY A 167 3.45 -8.68 -30.66
N ALA A 168 3.35 -9.26 -31.86
CA ALA A 168 4.08 -10.47 -32.23
C ALA A 168 5.60 -10.22 -32.26
N LYS A 169 6.06 -9.09 -32.83
CA LYS A 169 7.49 -8.73 -32.83
C LYS A 169 8.04 -8.58 -31.42
N VAL A 170 7.32 -7.86 -30.56
CA VAL A 170 7.68 -7.69 -29.14
C VAL A 170 7.72 -9.03 -28.41
N PHE A 171 6.79 -9.94 -28.71
CA PHE A 171 6.76 -11.27 -28.11
C PHE A 171 8.00 -12.11 -28.47
N GLU A 172 8.46 -12.06 -29.72
CA GLU A 172 9.68 -12.76 -30.15
C GLU A 172 10.96 -12.16 -29.55
N GLU A 173 10.98 -10.84 -29.32
CA GLU A 173 12.12 -10.16 -28.67
C GLU A 173 12.19 -10.40 -27.16
N LEU A 174 11.08 -10.79 -26.52
CA LEU A 174 10.99 -11.07 -25.08
C LEU A 174 11.69 -12.39 -24.74
N ASN A 175 13.02 -12.35 -24.68
CA ASN A 175 13.81 -13.47 -24.19
C ASN A 175 13.67 -13.63 -22.66
N LEU A 176 13.34 -14.86 -22.24
CA LEU A 176 13.32 -15.23 -20.83
C LEU A 176 14.76 -15.34 -20.33
N THR A 177 15.24 -14.37 -19.55
CA THR A 177 16.53 -14.51 -18.88
C THR A 177 16.40 -15.44 -17.67
N PRO A 178 17.41 -16.29 -17.39
CA PRO A 178 17.36 -17.24 -16.27
C PRO A 178 17.47 -16.57 -14.89
N GLU A 179 17.53 -15.24 -14.77
CA GLU A 179 17.72 -14.55 -13.48
C GLU A 179 16.44 -14.50 -12.61
N GLN A 180 15.99 -15.66 -12.12
CA GLN A 180 15.04 -15.77 -11.02
C GLN A 180 15.66 -15.41 -9.65
N GLU A 181 17.00 -15.30 -9.57
CA GLU A 181 17.70 -15.10 -8.30
C GLU A 181 17.53 -13.69 -7.72
N LYS A 182 17.45 -12.67 -8.59
CA LYS A 182 17.29 -11.26 -8.19
C LYS A 182 15.86 -10.95 -7.68
N THR A 183 14.88 -11.77 -8.05
CA THR A 183 13.48 -11.67 -7.60
C THR A 183 13.15 -12.59 -6.43
N ARG A 184 14.12 -13.33 -5.88
CA ARG A 184 13.97 -14.30 -4.78
C ARG A 184 13.29 -13.75 -3.52
N LYS A 185 13.44 -12.45 -3.25
CA LYS A 185 12.80 -11.79 -2.10
C LYS A 185 11.29 -11.52 -2.29
N GLN A 186 10.74 -11.85 -3.46
CA GLN A 186 9.31 -11.74 -3.79
C GLN A 186 8.74 -10.37 -3.38
N SER A 187 7.65 -10.36 -2.60
CA SER A 187 6.95 -9.16 -2.11
C SER A 187 7.80 -8.18 -1.30
N ARG A 188 8.99 -8.58 -0.84
CA ARG A 188 9.93 -7.68 -0.13
C ARG A 188 10.85 -6.92 -1.08
N SER A 189 10.72 -7.11 -2.39
CA SER A 189 11.48 -6.40 -3.43
C SER A 189 10.58 -5.47 -4.22
N ARG A 190 10.98 -4.20 -4.39
CA ARG A 190 10.26 -3.26 -5.26
C ARG A 190 10.27 -3.72 -6.73
N VAL A 191 11.38 -4.33 -7.13
CA VAL A 191 11.60 -4.86 -8.49
C VAL A 191 10.64 -6.01 -8.79
N TRP A 192 10.22 -6.78 -7.77
CA TRP A 192 9.19 -7.82 -7.92
C TRP A 192 7.84 -7.22 -8.33
N PHE A 193 7.46 -6.09 -7.74
CA PHE A 193 6.23 -5.39 -8.11
C PHE A 193 6.33 -4.77 -9.51
N GLU A 194 7.45 -4.11 -9.82
CA GLU A 194 7.68 -3.50 -11.14
C GLU A 194 7.65 -4.56 -12.26
N GLN A 195 8.24 -5.74 -12.06
CA GLN A 195 8.20 -6.84 -13.03
C GLN A 195 6.83 -7.53 -13.16
N ARG A 196 5.97 -7.44 -12.15
CA ARG A 196 4.61 -8.01 -12.15
C ARG A 196 3.55 -7.05 -12.69
N ALA A 197 3.86 -5.76 -12.78
CA ALA A 197 2.96 -4.76 -13.35
C ALA A 197 2.64 -5.11 -14.81
N GLY A 198 1.35 -5.15 -15.14
CA GLY A 198 0.88 -5.53 -16.48
C GLY A 198 0.89 -7.03 -16.79
N ARG A 199 1.27 -7.91 -15.85
CA ARG A 199 1.20 -9.37 -16.02
C ARG A 199 -0.05 -9.95 -15.37
N VAL A 200 -0.72 -10.88 -16.05
CA VAL A 200 -1.67 -11.78 -15.40
C VAL A 200 -0.86 -12.81 -14.61
N THR A 201 -1.06 -12.86 -13.31
CA THR A 201 -0.31 -13.73 -12.40
C THR A 201 -1.23 -14.82 -11.86
N ALA A 202 -0.69 -15.92 -11.32
CA ALA A 202 -1.54 -17.00 -10.78
C ALA A 202 -2.59 -16.51 -9.78
N SER A 203 -2.26 -15.52 -8.95
CA SER A 203 -3.19 -14.91 -7.99
C SER A 203 -4.27 -14.03 -8.62
N SER A 204 -4.02 -13.45 -9.81
CA SER A 204 -4.97 -12.59 -10.54
C SER A 204 -5.61 -13.28 -11.75
N PHE A 205 -5.22 -14.52 -12.06
CA PHE A 205 -5.75 -15.26 -13.20
C PHE A 205 -7.26 -15.52 -13.08
N HIS A 206 -7.74 -15.86 -11.88
CA HIS A 206 -9.17 -16.06 -11.62
C HIS A 206 -9.98 -14.79 -11.89
N GLU A 207 -9.43 -13.61 -11.58
CA GLU A 207 -10.09 -12.33 -11.86
C GLU A 207 -10.08 -12.02 -13.35
N ALA A 208 -8.96 -12.24 -14.03
CA ALA A 208 -8.84 -12.01 -15.47
C ALA A 208 -9.68 -12.98 -16.32
N ALA A 209 -9.89 -14.21 -15.84
CA ALA A 209 -10.67 -15.24 -16.52
C ALA A 209 -12.18 -15.14 -16.23
N LYS A 210 -12.60 -14.31 -15.28
CA LYS A 210 -14.02 -13.99 -15.09
C LYS A 210 -14.48 -13.06 -16.18
N THR A 211 -15.24 -13.59 -17.13
CA THR A 211 -16.13 -12.78 -17.94
C THR A 211 -17.37 -12.47 -17.11
N GLU A 212 -17.68 -11.20 -16.91
CA GLU A 212 -19.02 -10.87 -16.41
C GLU A 212 -20.03 -11.29 -17.48
N SER A 213 -20.83 -12.30 -17.17
CA SER A 213 -22.07 -12.54 -17.91
C SER A 213 -23.10 -11.50 -17.46
N SER A 214 -22.85 -10.24 -17.78
CA SER A 214 -23.88 -9.21 -17.75
C SER A 214 -24.74 -9.39 -18.99
N SER A 215 -25.88 -10.04 -18.73
CA SER A 215 -27.01 -10.21 -19.62
C SER A 215 -27.29 -8.94 -20.43
N PHE A 216 -27.27 -9.07 -21.77
CA PHE A 216 -28.04 -8.21 -22.68
C PHE A 216 -29.44 -8.79 -22.85
#